data_AF-A0A849TI84-F1
#
_entry.id   AF-A0A849TI84-F1
#
_cell.length_a   1.000
_cell.length_b   1.000
_cell.length_c   1.000
_cell.angle_alpha   90.00
_cell.angle_beta   90.00
_cell.angle_gamma   90.00
#
_symmetry.space_group_name_H-M   'P 1'
#
loop_
_entity.id
_entity.type
_entity.pdbx_description
1 polymer ?
#
loop_
_entity_poly.entity_id
_entity_poly.type
_entity_poly.pdbx_seq_one_letter_code
_entity_poly.pdbx_strand_id
1 'polypeptide(L)'
;MFFERSFKRAYRVAGLMLAMTGGVWSLPVEAAERFKCRASAQVLDEALNAYARSDYTGARKRFECLIAEGDGTQKFYASFYLARILSDTNGHETDHDKAYTVYTDFFMQNQGVDTDDPRKAPFVAKALTAIGMYALRGSPEAGVKRSPQKAAELFRQSASTFDEPDSQFELAKLLLVGEGVKPDPDLALHYLQKLTQESHAGAQAFLSDLMWRGKHVPRQQVQAYALIQLALENATPADRLWIEDTYQNIYCGLGEGVRQQSTGLVGNWRRQFLKPLTTDPLVPVPQDAELSPVRTCANGDRVIFPHSRLGGPSSGDTAKLPDAVRPAGSQSLGMEPNRR
;
A
#
# COMPACT_ATOMS: atom_id res chain seq x y z
N MET A 1 -48.48 51.83 -42.51
CA MET A 1 -48.56 53.16 -41.87
C MET A 1 -47.41 53.23 -40.87
N PHE A 2 -46.38 54.05 -41.12
CA PHE A 2 -46.23 55.42 -40.57
C PHE A 2 -46.37 55.42 -39.04
N PHE A 3 -45.53 56.00 -38.18
CA PHE A 3 -44.41 56.94 -38.23
C PHE A 3 -43.94 57.01 -36.75
N GLU A 4 -42.66 56.89 -36.41
CA GLU A 4 -41.77 58.00 -36.00
C GLU A 4 -42.09 58.72 -34.65
N ARG A 5 -40.99 59.01 -33.91
CA ARG A 5 -40.75 60.11 -32.94
C ARG A 5 -40.93 59.90 -31.42
N SER A 6 -39.80 59.58 -30.80
CA SER A 6 -39.00 60.45 -29.93
C SER A 6 -39.68 61.61 -29.17
N PHE A 7 -39.49 61.63 -27.84
CA PHE A 7 -39.35 62.88 -27.09
C PHE A 7 -38.26 62.75 -26.01
N LYS A 8 -37.29 63.67 -26.07
CA LYS A 8 -36.22 63.90 -25.10
C LYS A 8 -36.78 64.57 -23.85
N ARG A 9 -36.20 64.30 -22.67
CA ARG A 9 -35.92 65.33 -21.66
C ARG A 9 -34.63 65.01 -20.91
N ALA A 10 -33.77 66.03 -20.87
CA ALA A 10 -32.49 66.07 -20.18
C ALA A 10 -32.68 66.56 -18.75
N TYR A 11 -31.84 66.10 -17.82
CA TYR A 11 -31.31 66.94 -16.74
C TYR A 11 -29.87 66.53 -16.44
N ARG A 12 -28.99 67.53 -16.43
CA ARG A 12 -27.60 67.47 -15.95
C ARG A 12 -27.61 67.71 -14.45
N VAL A 13 -26.91 66.88 -13.68
CA VAL A 13 -26.23 67.30 -12.44
C VAL A 13 -24.86 66.64 -12.42
N ALA A 14 -23.82 67.47 -12.42
CA ALA A 14 -22.44 67.07 -12.19
C ALA A 14 -22.20 66.95 -10.68
N GLY A 15 -21.45 65.94 -10.24
CA GLY A 15 -21.05 65.84 -8.84
C GLY A 15 -20.20 64.62 -8.53
N LEU A 16 -18.90 64.87 -8.39
CA LEU A 16 -17.84 64.10 -7.72
C LEU A 16 -17.39 62.74 -8.29
N MET A 17 -16.20 62.79 -8.90
CA MET A 17 -15.25 61.68 -8.96
C MET A 17 -14.83 61.26 -7.54
N LEU A 18 -15.06 60.00 -7.20
CA LEU A 18 -14.30 59.28 -6.20
C LEU A 18 -13.47 58.23 -6.96
N ALA A 19 -12.18 58.52 -7.10
CA ALA A 19 -11.20 57.59 -7.64
C ALA A 19 -11.02 56.43 -6.66
N MET A 20 -11.76 55.35 -6.86
CA MET A 20 -11.43 54.05 -6.27
C MET A 20 -10.39 53.40 -7.17
N THR A 21 -9.13 53.45 -6.76
CA THR A 21 -8.05 52.64 -7.33
C THR A 21 -8.31 51.17 -7.01
N GLY A 22 -9.25 50.58 -7.74
CA GLY A 22 -9.42 49.14 -7.82
C GLY A 22 -8.32 48.59 -8.72
N GLY A 23 -7.12 48.41 -8.16
CA GLY A 23 -6.08 47.61 -8.79
C GLY A 23 -6.59 46.19 -8.92
N VAL A 24 -7.11 45.84 -10.10
CA VAL A 24 -7.25 44.45 -10.50
C VAL A 24 -5.83 43.93 -10.66
N TRP A 25 -5.30 43.34 -9.58
CA TRP A 25 -4.13 42.48 -9.68
C TRP A 25 -4.60 41.24 -10.45
N SER A 26 -4.50 41.31 -11.77
CA SER A 26 -4.46 40.13 -12.61
C SER A 26 -3.23 39.35 -12.19
N LEU A 27 -3.40 38.42 -11.25
CA LEU A 27 -2.42 37.36 -11.05
C LEU A 27 -2.20 36.74 -12.43
N PRO A 28 -0.96 36.64 -12.92
CA PRO A 28 -0.71 35.87 -14.12
C PRO A 28 -1.23 34.48 -13.82
N VAL A 29 -2.26 34.05 -14.54
CA VAL A 29 -2.56 32.63 -14.67
C VAL A 29 -1.28 32.07 -15.26
N GLU A 30 -0.46 31.44 -14.42
CA GLU A 30 0.69 30.67 -14.86
C GLU A 30 0.18 29.79 -15.98
N ALA A 31 0.69 30.07 -17.18
CA ALA A 31 0.36 29.31 -18.35
C ALA A 31 0.70 27.87 -18.00
N ALA A 32 -0.33 27.04 -17.79
CA ALA A 32 -0.14 25.61 -17.61
C ALA A 32 0.67 25.15 -18.81
N GLU A 33 1.96 24.86 -18.59
CA GLU A 33 2.85 24.43 -19.65
C GLU A 33 2.17 23.23 -20.31
N ARG A 34 1.79 23.40 -21.58
CA ARG A 34 1.25 22.29 -22.36
C ARG A 34 2.36 21.26 -22.43
N PHE A 35 2.20 20.17 -21.70
CA PHE A 35 3.09 19.02 -21.79
C PHE A 35 3.17 18.59 -23.26
N LYS A 36 4.29 18.91 -23.91
CA LYS A 36 4.59 18.48 -25.27
C LYS A 36 5.29 17.15 -25.14
N CYS A 37 4.65 16.09 -25.63
CA CYS A 37 5.26 14.77 -25.62
C CYS A 37 6.53 14.78 -26.48
N ARG A 38 7.62 14.34 -25.87
CA ARG A 38 8.86 13.96 -26.54
C ARG A 38 9.54 12.92 -25.67
N ALA A 39 9.43 11.65 -26.04
CA ALA A 39 9.97 10.57 -25.23
C ALA A 39 11.49 10.70 -25.04
N SER A 40 11.94 10.49 -23.80
CA SER A 40 13.34 10.51 -23.42
C SER A 40 13.53 9.76 -22.10
N ALA A 41 14.79 9.44 -21.75
CA ALA A 41 15.11 8.86 -20.45
C ALA A 41 14.66 9.76 -19.30
N GLN A 42 14.82 11.09 -19.44
CA GLN A 42 14.36 12.06 -18.45
C GLN A 42 12.84 11.99 -18.22
N VAL A 43 12.05 11.81 -19.29
CA VAL A 43 10.58 11.70 -19.15
C VAL A 43 10.19 10.44 -18.38
N LEU A 44 10.93 9.33 -18.54
CA LEU A 44 10.72 8.12 -17.74
C LEU A 44 11.03 8.36 -16.26
N ASP A 45 12.16 8.99 -15.95
CA ASP A 45 12.53 9.31 -14.57
C ASP A 45 11.49 10.24 -13.92
N GLU A 46 11.04 11.27 -14.64
CA GLU A 46 9.97 12.16 -14.18
C GLU A 46 8.64 11.42 -13.95
N ALA A 47 8.29 10.47 -14.81
CA ALA A 47 7.07 9.68 -14.68
C ALA A 47 7.12 8.78 -13.44
N LEU A 48 8.24 8.08 -13.23
CA LEU A 48 8.45 7.23 -12.06
C LEU A 48 8.48 8.05 -10.77
N ASN A 49 9.10 9.23 -10.78
CA ASN A 49 9.10 10.15 -9.64
C ASN A 49 7.71 10.70 -9.33
N ALA A 50 6.91 11.03 -10.35
CA ALA A 50 5.52 11.44 -10.15
C ALA A 50 4.69 10.29 -9.56
N TYR A 51 4.84 9.07 -10.08
CA TYR A 51 4.20 7.86 -9.56
C TYR A 51 4.56 7.60 -8.09
N ALA A 52 5.86 7.72 -7.73
CA ALA A 52 6.34 7.52 -6.37
C ALA A 52 5.78 8.55 -5.36
N ARG A 53 5.44 9.75 -5.85
CA ARG A 53 4.79 10.81 -5.04
C ARG A 53 3.25 10.78 -5.13
N SER A 54 2.68 9.71 -5.68
CA SER A 54 1.23 9.55 -5.90
C SER A 54 0.59 10.62 -6.80
N ASP A 55 1.39 11.35 -7.59
CA ASP A 55 0.88 12.21 -8.66
C ASP A 55 0.55 11.34 -9.89
N TYR A 56 -0.52 10.55 -9.75
CA TYR A 56 -0.94 9.61 -10.79
C TYR A 56 -1.40 10.29 -12.07
N THR A 57 -2.00 11.49 -11.97
CA THR A 57 -2.39 12.29 -13.15
C THR A 57 -1.17 12.70 -13.96
N GLY A 58 -0.14 13.23 -13.29
CA GLY A 58 1.11 13.65 -13.92
C GLY A 58 1.95 12.47 -14.43
N ALA A 59 1.96 11.36 -13.69
CA ALA A 59 2.63 10.13 -14.09
C ALA A 59 1.98 9.50 -15.33
N ARG A 60 0.65 9.36 -15.33
CA ARG A 60 -0.14 8.79 -16.43
C ARG A 60 0.16 9.49 -17.76
N LYS A 61 0.09 10.82 -17.80
CA LYS A 61 0.36 11.61 -19.02
C LYS A 61 1.76 11.34 -19.60
N ARG A 62 2.75 11.19 -18.72
CA ARG A 62 4.14 10.87 -19.13
C ARG A 62 4.27 9.43 -19.59
N PHE A 63 3.64 8.47 -18.91
CA PHE A 63 3.62 7.08 -19.35
C PHE A 63 2.93 6.91 -20.71
N GLU A 64 1.78 7.55 -20.93
CA GLU A 64 1.09 7.56 -22.23
C GLU A 64 2.00 8.13 -23.34
N CYS A 65 2.75 9.20 -23.04
CA CYS A 65 3.75 9.75 -23.97
C CYS A 65 4.88 8.75 -24.30
N LEU A 66 5.44 8.08 -23.30
CA LEU A 66 6.49 7.08 -23.49
C LEU A 66 6.00 5.84 -24.25
N ILE A 67 4.74 5.44 -24.05
CA ILE A 67 4.12 4.35 -24.81
C ILE A 67 3.98 4.74 -26.29
N ALA A 68 3.63 5.99 -26.59
CA ALA A 68 3.47 6.47 -27.95
C ALA A 68 4.81 6.61 -28.70
N GLU A 69 5.79 7.28 -28.09
CA GLU A 69 7.01 7.73 -28.79
C GLU A 69 8.30 7.06 -28.33
N GLY A 70 8.26 6.32 -27.21
CA GLY A 70 9.46 5.82 -26.56
C GLY A 70 10.12 4.62 -27.24
N ASP A 71 11.33 4.33 -26.79
CA ASP A 71 12.04 3.09 -27.12
C ASP A 71 11.43 1.88 -26.40
N GLY A 72 11.94 0.68 -26.68
CA GLY A 72 11.41 -0.57 -26.08
C GLY A 72 11.52 -0.62 -24.55
N THR A 73 12.52 0.00 -23.96
CA THR A 73 12.71 0.05 -22.50
C THR A 73 11.71 1.01 -21.86
N GLN A 74 11.55 2.19 -22.46
CA GLN A 74 10.59 3.19 -22.02
C GLN A 74 9.16 2.64 -22.10
N LYS A 75 8.80 2.03 -23.24
CA LYS A 75 7.49 1.38 -23.45
C LYS A 75 7.24 0.27 -22.44
N PHE A 76 8.25 -0.54 -22.13
CA PHE A 76 8.15 -1.62 -21.14
C PHE A 76 7.72 -1.09 -19.77
N TYR A 77 8.51 -0.19 -19.18
CA TYR A 77 8.20 0.32 -17.84
C TYR A 77 6.93 1.17 -17.85
N ALA A 78 6.75 2.04 -18.85
CA ALA A 78 5.57 2.90 -18.94
C ALA A 78 4.26 2.11 -19.01
N SER A 79 4.22 1.02 -19.80
CA SER A 79 3.03 0.18 -19.91
C SER A 79 2.68 -0.50 -18.58
N PHE A 80 3.68 -1.04 -17.88
CA PHE A 80 3.45 -1.68 -16.60
C PHE A 80 2.96 -0.72 -15.52
N TYR A 81 3.62 0.44 -15.38
CA TYR A 81 3.22 1.43 -14.37
C TYR A 81 1.90 2.12 -14.70
N LEU A 82 1.58 2.30 -15.99
CA LEU A 82 0.25 2.73 -16.40
C LEU A 82 -0.82 1.71 -15.97
N ALA A 83 -0.60 0.42 -16.24
CA ALA A 83 -1.53 -0.61 -15.79
C ALA A 83 -1.73 -0.61 -14.27
N ARG A 84 -0.65 -0.35 -13.50
CA ARG A 84 -0.73 -0.20 -12.04
C ARG A 84 -1.60 0.97 -11.62
N ILE A 85 -1.42 2.16 -12.20
CA ILE A 85 -2.26 3.33 -11.93
C ILE A 85 -3.74 3.00 -12.17
N LEU A 86 -4.03 2.40 -13.31
CA LEU A 86 -5.41 2.08 -13.70
C LEU A 86 -6.02 0.97 -12.81
N SER A 87 -5.20 0.10 -12.24
CA SER A 87 -5.65 -1.01 -11.38
C SER A 87 -5.79 -0.67 -9.90
N ASP A 88 -5.36 0.51 -9.47
CA ASP A 88 -5.52 0.94 -8.08
C ASP A 88 -7.02 0.98 -7.74
N THR A 89 -7.45 0.45 -6.60
CA THR A 89 -8.88 0.35 -6.27
C THR A 89 -9.46 1.66 -5.77
N ASN A 90 -8.62 2.52 -5.17
CA ASN A 90 -9.05 3.76 -4.53
C ASN A 90 -8.51 5.01 -5.25
N GLY A 91 -7.94 4.85 -6.45
CA GLY A 91 -7.37 5.93 -7.24
C GLY A 91 -8.45 6.71 -8.00
N HIS A 92 -8.20 7.99 -8.25
CA HIS A 92 -9.08 8.77 -9.15
C HIS A 92 -8.85 8.43 -10.63
N GLU A 93 -7.73 7.77 -10.95
CA GLU A 93 -7.39 7.29 -12.30
C GLU A 93 -7.84 5.83 -12.54
N THR A 94 -8.54 5.21 -11.59
CA THR A 94 -8.93 3.79 -11.65
C THR A 94 -9.79 3.49 -12.87
N ASP A 95 -9.38 2.47 -13.61
CA ASP A 95 -10.07 1.91 -14.76
C ASP A 95 -9.64 0.45 -14.91
N HIS A 96 -10.38 -0.44 -14.23
CA HIS A 96 -10.04 -1.86 -14.13
C HIS A 96 -10.06 -2.58 -15.49
N ASP A 97 -10.86 -2.11 -16.44
CA ASP A 97 -10.95 -2.74 -17.75
C ASP A 97 -9.78 -2.36 -18.64
N LYS A 98 -9.40 -1.08 -18.64
CA LYS A 98 -8.17 -0.66 -19.31
C LYS A 98 -6.97 -1.28 -18.63
N ALA A 99 -6.94 -1.36 -17.30
CA ALA A 99 -5.86 -2.05 -16.59
C ALA A 99 -5.71 -3.50 -17.04
N TYR A 100 -6.80 -4.27 -17.09
CA TYR A 100 -6.78 -5.65 -17.58
C TYR A 100 -6.24 -5.75 -19.01
N THR A 101 -6.69 -4.86 -19.89
CA THR A 101 -6.25 -4.81 -21.29
C THR A 101 -4.75 -4.50 -21.37
N VAL A 102 -4.28 -3.46 -20.69
CA VAL A 102 -2.87 -3.06 -20.70
C VAL A 102 -1.97 -4.13 -20.07
N TYR A 103 -2.40 -4.80 -18.99
CA TYR A 103 -1.64 -5.93 -18.43
C TYR A 103 -1.54 -7.10 -19.41
N THR A 104 -2.64 -7.42 -20.08
CA THR A 104 -2.68 -8.50 -21.08
C THR A 104 -1.76 -8.17 -22.24
N ASP A 105 -1.86 -6.98 -22.81
CA ASP A 105 -0.99 -6.53 -23.91
C ASP A 105 0.48 -6.51 -23.49
N PHE A 106 0.78 -5.99 -22.30
CA PHE A 106 2.12 -5.99 -21.72
C PHE A 106 2.67 -7.42 -21.59
N PHE A 107 1.90 -8.35 -21.04
CA PHE A 107 2.33 -9.74 -20.90
C PHE A 107 2.57 -10.37 -22.27
N MET A 108 1.65 -10.24 -23.22
CA MET A 108 1.77 -10.80 -24.57
C MET A 108 3.01 -10.30 -25.32
N GLN A 109 3.37 -9.02 -25.17
CA GLN A 109 4.56 -8.44 -25.79
C GLN A 109 5.88 -8.88 -25.14
N ASN A 110 5.84 -9.39 -23.91
CA ASN A 110 7.02 -9.65 -23.09
C ASN A 110 7.15 -11.12 -22.62
N GLN A 111 6.44 -12.05 -23.24
CA GLN A 111 6.54 -13.49 -22.90
C GLN A 111 7.93 -14.08 -23.14
N GLY A 112 8.72 -13.48 -24.04
CA GLY A 112 10.08 -13.91 -24.36
C GLY A 112 11.16 -13.33 -23.45
N VAL A 113 10.79 -12.61 -22.38
CA VAL A 113 11.75 -12.15 -21.36
C VAL A 113 12.35 -13.37 -20.67
N ASP A 114 13.69 -13.38 -20.55
CA ASP A 114 14.42 -14.38 -19.78
C ASP A 114 13.92 -14.39 -18.33
N THR A 115 13.56 -15.57 -17.83
CA THR A 115 13.04 -15.76 -16.46
C THR A 115 14.06 -15.35 -15.41
N ASP A 116 15.35 -15.37 -15.74
CA ASP A 116 16.44 -15.00 -14.85
C ASP A 116 16.82 -13.51 -14.95
N ASP A 117 16.19 -12.69 -15.82
CA ASP A 117 16.48 -11.25 -15.91
C ASP A 117 15.89 -10.49 -14.70
N PRO A 118 16.71 -10.03 -13.74
CA PRO A 118 16.23 -9.41 -12.53
C PRO A 118 15.55 -8.05 -12.78
N ARG A 119 15.72 -7.46 -13.97
CA ARG A 119 15.18 -6.14 -14.31
C ARG A 119 13.81 -6.22 -14.99
N LYS A 120 13.46 -7.35 -15.60
CA LYS A 120 12.24 -7.48 -16.40
C LYS A 120 11.33 -8.62 -15.95
N ALA A 121 11.90 -9.77 -15.59
CA ALA A 121 11.12 -10.94 -15.19
C ALA A 121 10.11 -10.64 -14.07
N PRO A 122 10.45 -9.87 -13.02
CA PRO A 122 9.49 -9.54 -11.96
C PRO A 122 8.26 -8.77 -12.45
N PHE A 123 8.40 -7.92 -13.47
CA PHE A 123 7.30 -7.13 -14.01
C PHE A 123 6.35 -8.00 -14.84
N VAL A 124 6.90 -8.92 -15.64
CA VAL A 124 6.11 -9.89 -16.42
C VAL A 124 5.34 -10.82 -15.48
N ALA A 125 6.01 -11.31 -14.42
CA ALA A 125 5.40 -12.13 -13.40
C ALA A 125 4.24 -11.42 -12.68
N LYS A 126 4.45 -10.16 -12.26
CA LYS A 126 3.40 -9.35 -11.61
C LYS A 126 2.24 -9.02 -12.53
N ALA A 127 2.49 -8.78 -13.81
CA ALA A 127 1.42 -8.62 -14.79
C ALA A 127 0.58 -9.90 -14.92
N LEU A 128 1.24 -11.07 -14.98
CA LEU A 128 0.57 -12.37 -15.02
C LEU A 128 -0.28 -12.62 -13.76
N THR A 129 0.26 -12.28 -12.57
CA THR A 129 -0.49 -12.30 -11.32
C THR A 129 -1.72 -11.39 -11.39
N ALA A 130 -1.59 -10.16 -11.89
CA ALA A 130 -2.70 -9.21 -12.02
C ALA A 130 -3.80 -9.72 -12.97
N ILE A 131 -3.42 -10.31 -14.11
CA ILE A 131 -4.37 -10.96 -15.04
C ILE A 131 -5.11 -12.09 -14.33
N GLY A 132 -4.40 -12.91 -13.54
CA GLY A 132 -4.99 -13.95 -12.68
C GLY A 132 -6.01 -13.40 -11.69
N MET A 133 -5.72 -12.25 -11.06
CA MET A 133 -6.64 -11.57 -10.14
C MET A 133 -7.90 -11.07 -10.83
N TYR A 134 -7.81 -10.58 -12.07
CA TYR A 134 -8.98 -10.23 -12.86
C TYR A 134 -9.79 -11.45 -13.28
N ALA A 135 -9.14 -12.56 -13.65
CA ALA A 135 -9.84 -13.81 -13.90
C ALA A 135 -10.56 -14.33 -12.65
N LEU A 136 -9.96 -14.20 -11.46
CA LEU A 136 -10.54 -14.68 -10.20
C LEU A 136 -11.76 -13.87 -9.75
N ARG A 137 -11.76 -12.56 -9.98
CA ARG A 137 -12.85 -11.65 -9.59
C ARG A 137 -13.91 -11.52 -10.68
N GLY A 138 -13.51 -11.58 -11.94
CA GLY A 138 -14.28 -11.11 -13.08
C GLY A 138 -14.17 -9.59 -13.24
N SER A 139 -14.32 -9.10 -14.47
CA SER A 139 -14.47 -7.68 -14.81
C SER A 139 -15.53 -7.59 -15.90
N PRO A 140 -16.82 -7.40 -15.52
CA PRO A 140 -17.93 -7.43 -16.47
C PRO A 140 -17.81 -6.41 -17.60
N GLU A 141 -17.30 -5.22 -17.28
CA GLU A 141 -17.15 -4.12 -18.24
C GLU A 141 -16.05 -4.41 -19.29
N ALA A 142 -14.96 -5.09 -18.91
CA ALA A 142 -13.98 -5.68 -19.83
C ALA A 142 -14.43 -7.01 -20.48
N GLY A 143 -15.64 -7.50 -20.18
CA GLY A 143 -16.11 -8.81 -20.67
C GLY A 143 -15.40 -10.01 -20.05
N VAL A 144 -14.65 -9.84 -18.97
CA VAL A 144 -13.94 -10.92 -18.27
C VAL A 144 -14.89 -11.61 -17.31
N LYS A 145 -15.29 -12.84 -17.66
CA LYS A 145 -16.09 -13.68 -16.76
C LYS A 145 -15.23 -14.24 -15.64
N ARG A 146 -15.79 -14.26 -14.42
CA ARG A 146 -15.15 -14.89 -13.27
C ARG A 146 -14.84 -16.36 -13.57
N SER A 147 -13.57 -16.75 -13.45
CA SER A 147 -13.09 -18.12 -13.61
C SER A 147 -11.94 -18.40 -12.63
N PRO A 148 -12.24 -18.99 -11.46
CA PRO A 148 -11.21 -19.43 -10.51
C PRO A 148 -10.25 -20.46 -11.10
N GLN A 149 -10.73 -21.32 -12.00
CA GLN A 149 -9.91 -22.28 -12.75
C GLN A 149 -8.83 -21.56 -13.55
N LYS A 150 -9.23 -20.54 -14.32
CA LYS A 150 -8.29 -19.77 -15.13
C LYS A 150 -7.32 -18.96 -14.27
N ALA A 151 -7.80 -18.38 -13.19
CA ALA A 151 -6.95 -17.70 -12.22
C ALA A 151 -5.86 -18.62 -11.67
N ALA A 152 -6.24 -19.83 -11.23
CA ALA A 152 -5.29 -20.79 -10.70
C ALA A 152 -4.24 -21.26 -11.71
N GLU A 153 -4.61 -21.40 -12.99
CA GLU A 153 -3.64 -21.67 -14.06
C GLU A 153 -2.61 -20.54 -14.19
N LEU A 154 -3.07 -19.28 -14.19
CA LEU A 154 -2.21 -18.10 -14.33
C LEU A 154 -1.31 -17.93 -13.10
N PHE A 155 -1.85 -18.11 -11.90
CA PHE A 155 -1.05 -18.09 -10.66
C PHE A 155 -0.03 -19.21 -10.63
N ARG A 156 -0.41 -20.44 -11.05
CA ARG A 156 0.53 -21.55 -11.15
C ARG A 156 1.65 -21.24 -12.12
N GLN A 157 1.33 -20.70 -13.30
CA GLN A 157 2.32 -20.31 -14.29
C GLN A 157 3.28 -19.25 -13.72
N SER A 158 2.76 -18.18 -13.13
CA SER A 158 3.59 -17.12 -12.54
C SER A 158 4.46 -17.64 -11.40
N ALA A 159 3.88 -18.44 -10.50
CA ALA A 159 4.58 -19.06 -9.38
C ALA A 159 5.68 -20.05 -9.81
N SER A 160 5.43 -20.87 -10.83
CA SER A 160 6.40 -21.89 -11.27
C SER A 160 7.49 -21.33 -12.19
N THR A 161 7.18 -20.30 -12.97
CA THR A 161 8.09 -19.75 -13.99
C THR A 161 8.94 -18.61 -13.43
N PHE A 162 8.40 -17.81 -12.51
CA PHE A 162 9.07 -16.59 -12.01
C PHE A 162 9.25 -16.57 -10.50
N ASP A 163 8.85 -17.64 -9.79
CA ASP A 163 8.85 -17.70 -8.33
C ASP A 163 8.10 -16.53 -7.67
N GLU A 164 7.04 -16.04 -8.33
CA GLU A 164 6.38 -14.79 -7.94
C GLU A 164 5.59 -14.95 -6.63
N PRO A 165 5.92 -14.16 -5.58
CA PRO A 165 5.35 -14.37 -4.25
C PRO A 165 3.84 -14.16 -4.14
N ASP A 166 3.29 -13.13 -4.79
CA ASP A 166 1.87 -12.81 -4.73
C ASP A 166 1.05 -13.93 -5.41
N SER A 167 1.52 -14.48 -6.53
CA SER A 167 0.91 -15.64 -7.20
C SER A 167 0.96 -16.91 -6.37
N GLN A 168 2.07 -17.17 -5.66
CA GLN A 168 2.15 -18.31 -4.74
C GLN A 168 1.12 -18.17 -3.61
N PHE A 169 0.97 -16.96 -3.07
CA PHE A 169 -0.01 -16.65 -2.04
C PHE A 169 -1.45 -16.84 -2.54
N GLU A 170 -1.78 -16.30 -3.71
CA GLU A 170 -3.12 -16.45 -4.31
C GLU A 170 -3.43 -17.91 -4.65
N LEU A 171 -2.46 -18.64 -5.20
CA LEU A 171 -2.61 -20.08 -5.47
C LEU A 171 -2.82 -20.87 -4.17
N ALA A 172 -2.09 -20.57 -3.10
CA ALA A 172 -2.27 -21.22 -1.81
C ALA A 172 -3.69 -21.05 -1.27
N LYS A 173 -4.29 -19.86 -1.40
CA LYS A 173 -5.69 -19.64 -1.01
C LYS A 173 -6.66 -20.52 -1.82
N LEU A 174 -6.47 -20.61 -3.13
CA LEU A 174 -7.31 -21.46 -3.99
C LEU A 174 -7.15 -22.95 -3.66
N LEU A 175 -5.93 -23.40 -3.37
CA LEU A 175 -5.64 -24.78 -2.97
C LEU A 175 -6.24 -25.15 -1.61
N LEU A 176 -6.35 -24.22 -0.66
CA LEU A 176 -6.99 -24.48 0.64
C LEU A 176 -8.52 -24.59 0.52
N VAL A 177 -9.13 -23.76 -0.33
CA VAL A 177 -10.59 -23.74 -0.52
C VAL A 177 -11.05 -24.79 -1.54
N GLY A 178 -10.19 -25.19 -2.47
CA GLY A 178 -10.55 -26.03 -3.61
C GLY A 178 -11.32 -25.30 -4.70
N GLU A 179 -11.16 -23.98 -4.79
CA GLU A 179 -11.90 -23.18 -5.77
C GLU A 179 -11.14 -23.13 -7.10
N GLY A 180 -11.71 -23.74 -8.14
CA GLY A 180 -11.09 -23.79 -9.47
C GLY A 180 -9.92 -24.78 -9.58
N VAL A 181 -9.53 -25.42 -8.49
CA VAL A 181 -8.47 -26.44 -8.42
C VAL A 181 -8.87 -27.54 -7.45
N LYS A 182 -8.27 -28.71 -7.60
CA LYS A 182 -8.37 -29.74 -6.56
C LYS A 182 -7.74 -29.19 -5.27
N PRO A 183 -8.42 -29.29 -4.12
CA PRO A 183 -7.83 -28.87 -2.86
C PRO A 183 -6.52 -29.61 -2.58
N ASP A 184 -5.51 -28.88 -2.14
CA ASP A 184 -4.21 -29.40 -1.69
C ASP A 184 -3.69 -28.53 -0.53
N PRO A 185 -4.18 -28.79 0.70
CA PRO A 185 -3.77 -28.01 1.87
C PRO A 185 -2.27 -28.13 2.18
N ASP A 186 -1.65 -29.26 1.89
CA ASP A 186 -0.23 -29.48 2.18
C ASP A 186 0.65 -28.59 1.31
N LEU A 187 0.38 -28.56 0.00
CA LEU A 187 1.07 -27.65 -0.92
C LEU A 187 0.79 -26.18 -0.59
N ALA A 188 -0.45 -25.84 -0.22
CA ALA A 188 -0.78 -24.48 0.18
C ALA A 188 -0.03 -24.03 1.43
N LEU A 189 0.04 -24.90 2.46
CA LEU A 189 0.79 -24.62 3.68
C LEU A 189 2.29 -24.51 3.40
N HIS A 190 2.82 -25.30 2.48
CA HIS A 190 4.21 -25.16 2.05
C HIS A 190 4.50 -23.77 1.46
N TYR A 191 3.66 -23.28 0.54
CA TYR A 191 3.78 -21.92 0.00
C TYR A 191 3.67 -20.86 1.10
N LEU A 192 2.67 -20.95 1.97
CA LEU A 192 2.49 -19.98 3.05
C LEU A 192 3.68 -19.95 4.02
N GLN A 193 4.28 -21.10 4.32
CA GLN A 193 5.47 -21.18 5.18
C GLN A 193 6.70 -20.57 4.50
N LYS A 194 6.94 -20.87 3.22
CA LYS A 194 8.02 -20.26 2.44
C LYS A 194 7.89 -18.73 2.44
N LEU A 195 6.73 -18.23 2.03
CA LEU A 195 6.44 -16.80 1.95
C LEU A 195 6.52 -16.10 3.31
N THR A 196 6.12 -16.79 4.39
CA THR A 196 6.27 -16.30 5.77
C THR A 196 7.74 -16.02 6.11
N GLN A 197 8.65 -16.92 5.72
CA GLN A 197 10.09 -16.77 5.94
C GLN A 197 10.68 -15.63 5.11
N GLU A 198 10.09 -15.32 3.95
CA GLU A 198 10.48 -14.23 3.06
C GLU A 198 9.87 -12.87 3.42
N SER A 199 9.20 -12.78 4.57
CA SER A 199 8.53 -11.58 5.09
C SER A 199 7.27 -11.14 4.31
N HIS A 200 6.64 -12.04 3.54
CA HIS A 200 5.42 -11.69 2.81
C HIS A 200 4.25 -11.45 3.78
N ALA A 201 3.80 -10.20 3.92
CA ALA A 201 2.79 -9.80 4.89
C ALA A 201 1.47 -10.59 4.77
N GLY A 202 0.97 -10.75 3.54
CA GLY A 202 -0.27 -11.51 3.30
C GLY A 202 -0.17 -12.97 3.76
N ALA A 203 0.89 -13.69 3.40
CA ALA A 203 1.11 -15.06 3.86
C ALA A 203 1.26 -15.16 5.38
N GLN A 204 1.99 -14.23 6.02
CA GLN A 204 2.12 -14.19 7.48
C GLN A 204 0.76 -14.01 8.17
N ALA A 205 -0.05 -13.05 7.71
CA ALA A 205 -1.38 -12.81 8.25
C ALA A 205 -2.33 -13.98 8.02
N PHE A 206 -2.29 -14.58 6.82
CA PHE A 206 -3.17 -15.70 6.47
C PHE A 206 -2.80 -16.96 7.25
N LEU A 207 -1.52 -17.30 7.36
CA LEU A 207 -1.05 -18.41 8.18
C LEU A 207 -1.37 -18.18 9.66
N SER A 208 -1.25 -16.94 10.15
CA SER A 208 -1.68 -16.57 11.50
C SER A 208 -3.16 -16.85 11.73
N ASP A 209 -4.04 -16.47 10.80
CA ASP A 209 -5.48 -16.76 10.90
C ASP A 209 -5.78 -18.27 10.91
N LEU A 210 -5.07 -19.06 10.09
CA LEU A 210 -5.17 -20.53 10.09
C LEU A 210 -4.78 -21.11 11.45
N MET A 211 -3.67 -20.65 12.04
CA MET A 211 -3.19 -21.07 13.36
C MET A 211 -4.10 -20.60 14.50
N TRP A 212 -4.71 -19.42 14.36
CA TRP A 212 -5.68 -18.89 15.30
C TRP A 212 -6.95 -19.73 15.36
N ARG A 213 -7.48 -20.10 14.19
CA ARG A 213 -8.70 -20.91 14.03
C ARG A 213 -8.46 -22.41 14.23
N GLY A 214 -7.22 -22.88 14.08
CA GLY A 214 -6.91 -24.30 14.04
C GLY A 214 -7.39 -24.97 12.75
N LYS A 215 -7.39 -24.25 11.63
CA LYS A 215 -7.86 -24.74 10.32
C LYS A 215 -6.68 -25.23 9.50
N HIS A 216 -6.70 -26.50 9.07
CA HIS A 216 -5.59 -27.21 8.40
C HIS A 216 -4.30 -27.39 9.22
N VAL A 217 -4.07 -26.53 10.22
CA VAL A 217 -2.97 -26.61 11.18
C VAL A 217 -3.52 -26.65 12.62
N PRO A 218 -2.82 -27.28 13.58
CA PRO A 218 -3.21 -27.21 14.98
C PRO A 218 -3.29 -25.79 15.51
N ARG A 219 -4.23 -25.55 16.43
CA ARG A 219 -4.43 -24.23 17.03
C ARG A 219 -3.23 -23.82 17.86
N GLN A 220 -2.64 -22.66 17.54
CA GLN A 220 -1.39 -22.19 18.14
C GLN A 220 -1.49 -20.69 18.46
N GLN A 221 -2.25 -20.35 19.50
CA GLN A 221 -2.65 -18.98 19.82
C GLN A 221 -1.49 -17.98 20.00
N VAL A 222 -0.45 -18.36 20.76
CA VAL A 222 0.73 -17.51 20.99
C VAL A 222 1.47 -17.22 19.69
N GLN A 223 1.67 -18.25 18.87
CA GLN A 223 2.39 -18.12 17.59
C GLN A 223 1.57 -17.37 16.54
N ALA A 224 0.26 -17.62 16.47
CA ALA A 224 -0.64 -16.86 15.61
C ALA A 224 -0.54 -15.36 15.93
N TYR A 225 -0.66 -15.00 17.21
CA TYR A 225 -0.58 -13.61 17.64
C TYR A 225 0.80 -12.97 17.42
N ALA A 226 1.88 -13.75 17.57
CA ALA A 226 3.21 -13.27 17.22
C ALA A 226 3.35 -13.01 15.70
N LEU A 227 2.83 -13.93 14.88
CA LEU A 227 2.98 -13.86 13.43
C LEU A 227 2.22 -12.70 12.81
N ILE A 228 0.99 -12.42 13.28
CA ILE A 228 0.19 -11.28 12.77
C ILE A 228 0.82 -9.92 13.12
N GLN A 229 1.59 -9.83 14.21
CA GLN A 229 2.35 -8.61 14.52
C GLN A 229 3.45 -8.36 13.48
N LEU A 230 4.14 -9.42 13.04
CA LEU A 230 5.14 -9.31 11.96
C LEU A 230 4.48 -8.97 10.62
N ALA A 231 3.31 -9.55 10.36
CA ALA A 231 2.52 -9.24 9.16
C ALA A 231 2.17 -7.75 9.10
N LEU A 232 1.75 -7.14 10.22
CA LEU A 232 1.50 -5.69 10.30
C LEU A 232 2.75 -4.85 10.02
N GLU A 233 3.92 -5.28 10.49
CA GLU A 233 5.18 -4.58 10.21
C GLU A 233 5.58 -4.64 8.74
N ASN A 234 5.26 -5.73 8.06
CA ASN A 234 5.56 -5.94 6.64
C ASN A 234 4.44 -5.47 5.69
N ALA A 235 3.28 -5.06 6.22
CA ALA A 235 2.09 -4.80 5.42
C ALA A 235 2.31 -3.66 4.42
N THR A 236 1.98 -3.93 3.16
CA THR A 236 1.85 -2.88 2.15
C THR A 236 0.57 -2.06 2.41
N PRO A 237 0.43 -0.84 1.86
CA PRO A 237 -0.82 -0.10 1.96
C PRO A 237 -2.04 -0.89 1.46
N ALA A 238 -1.87 -1.72 0.42
CA ALA A 238 -2.93 -2.56 -0.12
C ALA A 238 -3.37 -3.67 0.85
N ASP A 239 -2.44 -4.23 1.62
CA ASP A 239 -2.73 -5.31 2.58
C ASP A 239 -3.13 -4.82 3.97
N ARG A 240 -2.78 -3.57 4.29
CA ARG A 240 -2.82 -3.05 5.66
C ARG A 240 -4.18 -3.24 6.34
N LEU A 241 -5.26 -2.89 5.66
CA LEU A 241 -6.61 -2.89 6.24
C LEU A 241 -7.05 -4.29 6.67
N TRP A 242 -6.96 -5.28 5.78
CA TRP A 242 -7.43 -6.63 6.09
C TRP A 242 -6.52 -7.35 7.09
N ILE A 243 -5.22 -7.02 7.11
CA ILE A 243 -4.27 -7.50 8.13
C ILE A 243 -4.60 -6.88 9.50
N GLU A 244 -4.92 -5.58 9.58
CA GLU A 244 -5.37 -4.94 10.82
C GLU A 244 -6.67 -5.53 11.36
N ASP A 245 -7.61 -5.86 10.48
CA ASP A 245 -8.87 -6.51 10.88
C ASP A 245 -8.61 -7.91 11.43
N THR A 246 -7.71 -8.67 10.78
CA THR A 246 -7.27 -9.98 11.26
C THR A 246 -6.57 -9.87 12.61
N TYR A 247 -5.68 -8.89 12.77
CA TYR A 247 -5.01 -8.57 14.03
C TYR A 247 -6.00 -8.28 15.14
N GLN A 248 -6.96 -7.38 14.89
CA GLN A 248 -7.98 -7.01 15.88
C GLN A 248 -8.80 -8.22 16.30
N ASN A 249 -9.23 -9.06 15.36
CA ASN A 249 -9.96 -10.28 15.65
C ASN A 249 -9.16 -11.22 16.59
N ILE A 250 -7.88 -11.45 16.29
CA ILE A 250 -7.01 -12.28 17.13
C ILE A 250 -6.77 -11.61 18.49
N TYR A 251 -6.45 -10.30 18.52
CA TYR A 251 -6.17 -9.54 19.73
C TYR A 251 -7.33 -9.61 20.73
N CYS A 252 -8.55 -9.34 20.24
CA CYS A 252 -9.76 -9.33 21.07
C CYS A 252 -10.21 -10.73 21.50
N GLY A 253 -9.82 -11.78 20.76
CA GLY A 253 -10.09 -13.16 21.13
C GLY A 253 -9.12 -13.73 22.19
N LEU A 254 -8.04 -13.02 22.51
CA LEU A 254 -6.99 -13.49 23.40
C LEU A 254 -7.11 -12.91 24.82
N GLY A 255 -6.72 -13.71 25.80
CA GLY A 255 -6.45 -13.21 27.15
C GLY A 255 -5.12 -12.46 27.21
N GLU A 256 -5.00 -11.50 28.12
CA GLU A 256 -3.79 -10.68 28.27
C GLU A 256 -2.52 -11.51 28.46
N GLY A 257 -2.58 -12.57 29.28
CA GLY A 257 -1.43 -13.46 29.51
C GLY A 257 -0.91 -14.11 28.22
N VAL A 258 -1.79 -14.48 27.28
CA VAL A 258 -1.36 -15.07 25.99
C VAL A 258 -0.72 -14.01 25.10
N ARG A 259 -1.23 -12.77 25.13
CA ARG A 259 -0.60 -11.64 24.42
C ARG A 259 0.81 -11.37 24.96
N GLN A 260 0.98 -11.36 26.28
CA GLN A 260 2.29 -11.13 26.92
C GLN A 260 3.32 -12.23 26.59
N GLN A 261 2.88 -13.50 26.51
CA GLN A 261 3.75 -14.63 26.12
C GLN A 261 4.34 -14.48 24.70
N SER A 262 3.63 -13.80 23.80
CA SER A 262 4.09 -13.63 22.41
C SER A 262 5.30 -12.69 22.28
N THR A 263 5.53 -11.79 23.24
CA THR A 263 6.53 -10.71 23.13
C THR A 263 7.94 -11.22 22.85
N GLY A 264 8.36 -12.29 23.56
CA GLY A 264 9.67 -12.91 23.34
C GLY A 264 9.77 -13.56 21.96
N LEU A 265 8.70 -14.21 21.50
CA LEU A 265 8.63 -14.85 20.18
C LEU A 265 8.70 -13.81 19.05
N VAL A 266 7.95 -12.73 19.16
CA VAL A 266 8.01 -11.59 18.23
C VAL A 266 9.44 -11.05 18.14
N GLY A 267 10.08 -10.79 19.29
CA GLY A 267 11.46 -10.29 19.32
C GLY A 267 12.45 -11.23 18.62
N ASN A 268 12.30 -12.54 18.80
CA ASN A 268 13.14 -13.55 18.14
C ASN A 268 12.89 -13.58 16.63
N TRP A 269 11.63 -13.66 16.22
CA TRP A 269 11.25 -13.72 14.80
C TRP A 269 11.55 -12.43 14.06
N ARG A 270 11.54 -11.26 14.71
CA ARG A 270 12.03 -10.00 14.12
C ARG A 270 13.49 -10.11 13.68
N ARG A 271 14.33 -10.75 14.47
CA ARG A 271 15.75 -10.92 14.11
C ARG A 271 15.97 -11.93 12.99
N GLN A 272 15.06 -12.90 12.86
CA GLN A 272 15.20 -14.00 11.91
C GLN A 272 14.54 -13.70 10.55
N PHE A 273 13.35 -13.08 10.55
CA PHE A 273 12.46 -13.02 9.40
C PHE A 273 12.09 -11.62 8.95
N LEU A 274 12.47 -10.55 9.67
CA LEU A 274 12.22 -9.18 9.17
C LEU A 274 13.43 -8.68 8.40
N LYS A 275 13.19 -8.31 7.14
CA LYS A 275 14.17 -7.59 6.34
C LYS A 275 14.46 -6.22 7.00
N PRO A 276 15.71 -5.73 6.96
CA PRO A 276 16.01 -4.35 7.29
C PRO A 276 15.15 -3.45 6.42
N LEU A 277 14.56 -2.39 6.98
CA LEU A 277 13.89 -1.39 6.17
C LEU A 277 14.96 -0.76 5.26
N THR A 278 14.89 -1.00 3.96
CA THR A 278 15.46 -0.06 3.01
C THR A 278 14.52 1.15 3.04
N THR A 279 14.81 2.11 3.90
CA THR A 279 14.20 3.43 3.76
C THR A 279 14.69 3.95 2.41
N ASP A 280 13.83 3.95 1.40
CA ASP A 280 14.06 4.79 0.23
C ASP A 280 14.04 6.24 0.75
N PRO A 281 15.16 6.98 0.69
CA PRO A 281 15.22 8.35 1.19
C PRO A 281 14.27 9.31 0.44
N LEU A 282 13.60 8.85 -0.62
CA LEU A 282 12.63 9.61 -1.41
C LEU A 282 11.17 9.32 -1.07
N VAL A 283 10.86 8.37 -0.18
CA VAL A 283 9.48 8.20 0.32
C VAL A 283 9.32 9.04 1.58
N PRO A 284 8.55 10.14 1.53
CA PRO A 284 8.22 10.87 2.74
C PRO A 284 7.51 9.92 3.69
N VAL A 285 8.04 9.78 4.91
CA VAL A 285 7.28 9.21 6.01
C VAL A 285 6.03 10.10 6.16
N PRO A 286 4.80 9.56 6.03
CA PRO A 286 3.60 10.34 6.30
C PRO A 286 3.75 10.92 7.71
N GLN A 287 3.86 12.24 7.82
CA GLN A 287 3.97 12.94 9.12
C GLN A 287 2.62 13.02 9.83
N ASP A 288 1.59 12.47 9.20
CA ASP A 288 0.25 12.51 9.70
C ASP A 288 0.12 11.41 10.76
N ALA A 289 0.29 11.83 12.01
CA ALA A 289 -0.46 11.26 13.13
C ALA A 289 -1.96 11.51 12.88
N GLU A 290 -2.49 10.94 11.80
CA GLU A 290 -3.91 10.94 11.52
C GLU A 290 -4.56 10.08 12.60
N LEU A 291 -5.53 10.69 13.28
CA LEU A 291 -6.42 10.11 14.28
C LEU A 291 -7.10 8.87 13.70
N SER A 292 -6.37 7.77 13.61
CA SER A 292 -6.92 6.48 13.24
C SER A 292 -7.97 6.16 14.29
N PRO A 293 -9.20 5.79 13.88
CA PRO A 293 -10.27 5.56 14.83
C PRO A 293 -9.82 4.53 15.86
N VAL A 294 -10.00 4.84 17.14
CA VAL A 294 -9.64 3.94 18.23
C VAL A 294 -10.48 2.67 18.11
N ARG A 295 -9.85 1.56 17.73
CA ARG A 295 -10.51 0.26 17.65
C ARG A 295 -10.61 -0.34 19.06
N THR A 296 -11.79 -0.81 19.43
CA THR A 296 -12.06 -1.45 20.72
C THR A 296 -12.59 -2.86 20.53
N CYS A 297 -12.29 -3.72 21.51
CA CYS A 297 -12.86 -5.04 21.63
C CYS A 297 -14.25 -4.97 22.26
N ALA A 298 -15.05 -6.03 22.11
CA ALA A 298 -16.41 -6.09 22.64
C ALA A 298 -16.48 -5.95 24.18
N ASN A 299 -15.40 -6.28 24.88
CA ASN A 299 -15.25 -6.11 26.33
C ASN A 299 -14.81 -4.69 26.75
N GLY A 300 -14.65 -3.76 25.79
CA GLY A 300 -14.21 -2.39 26.04
C GLY A 300 -12.70 -2.18 25.99
N ASP A 301 -11.89 -3.24 25.88
CA ASP A 301 -10.44 -3.13 25.79
C ASP A 301 -10.05 -2.39 24.50
N ARG A 302 -9.06 -1.50 24.61
CA ARG A 302 -8.49 -0.84 23.43
C ARG A 302 -7.54 -1.79 22.70
N VAL A 303 -7.67 -1.85 21.38
CA VAL A 303 -6.74 -2.61 20.54
C VAL A 303 -5.45 -1.81 20.41
N ILE A 304 -4.34 -2.39 20.85
CA ILE A 304 -3.02 -1.75 20.81
C ILE A 304 -2.28 -2.30 19.59
N PHE A 305 -2.21 -1.53 18.51
CA PHE A 305 -1.42 -1.94 17.35
C PHE A 305 0.08 -1.81 17.65
N PRO A 306 0.91 -2.77 17.23
CA PRO A 306 2.35 -2.58 17.24
C PRO A 306 2.67 -1.35 16.37
N HIS A 307 3.47 -0.42 16.90
CA HIS A 307 3.87 0.77 16.16
C HIS A 307 4.44 0.36 14.80
N SER A 308 3.79 0.83 13.73
CA SER A 308 4.36 0.75 12.39
C SER A 308 5.71 1.47 12.44
N ARG A 309 6.78 0.88 11.91
CA ARG A 309 8.07 1.58 11.78
C ARG A 309 7.99 2.84 10.88
N LEU A 310 6.84 3.06 10.24
CA LEU A 310 6.47 4.27 9.50
C LEU A 310 5.87 5.39 10.38
N GLY A 311 5.74 5.17 11.68
CA GLY A 311 5.24 6.18 12.62
C GLY A 311 6.01 6.06 13.94
N GLY A 312 7.00 6.93 14.13
CA GLY A 312 7.63 7.09 15.44
C GLY A 312 6.61 7.61 16.47
N PRO A 313 6.81 7.36 17.77
CA PRO A 313 5.89 7.87 18.78
C PRO A 313 5.93 9.40 18.77
N SER A 314 4.78 10.02 18.48
CA SER A 314 4.55 11.40 18.90
C SER A 314 4.63 11.42 20.42
N SER A 315 5.67 12.07 20.94
CA SER A 315 5.77 12.47 22.34
C SER A 315 4.49 13.23 22.72
N GLY A 316 3.55 12.57 23.39
CA GLY A 316 2.26 13.18 23.71
C GLY A 316 1.45 12.52 24.81
N ASP A 317 1.62 11.21 25.05
CA ASP A 317 0.86 10.50 26.08
C ASP A 317 1.76 10.08 27.25
N THR A 318 2.03 11.02 28.14
CA THR A 318 2.48 10.71 29.50
C THR A 318 1.32 10.09 30.27
N ALA A 319 1.20 8.77 30.20
CA ALA A 319 0.47 8.02 31.23
C ALA A 319 1.16 8.29 32.59
N LYS A 320 0.47 9.03 33.46
CA LYS A 320 0.87 9.28 34.86
C LYS A 320 1.26 7.96 35.54
N LEU A 321 2.50 7.85 35.99
CA LEU A 321 2.86 6.87 37.02
C LEU A 321 2.18 7.26 38.35
N PRO A 322 1.66 6.31 39.13
CA PRO A 322 1.17 6.60 40.47
C PRO A 322 2.34 6.93 41.42
N ASP A 323 2.09 7.92 42.29
CA ASP A 323 3.04 8.43 43.28
C ASP A 323 3.38 7.42 44.38
N ALA A 324 4.61 7.57 44.86
CA ALA A 324 5.17 7.19 46.16
C ALA A 324 5.68 5.74 46.35
N VAL A 325 7.01 5.61 46.52
CA VAL A 325 7.64 5.47 47.86
C VAL A 325 9.02 6.16 47.84
N ARG A 326 9.24 7.16 48.71
CA ARG A 326 10.54 7.83 48.93
C ARG A 326 11.43 6.93 49.80
N PRO A 327 12.73 6.74 49.50
CA PRO A 327 13.69 6.33 50.52
C PRO A 327 14.25 7.55 51.26
N ALA A 328 14.37 7.39 52.56
CA ALA A 328 14.87 8.39 53.49
C ALA A 328 16.40 8.54 53.45
N GLY A 329 16.87 9.77 53.61
CA GLY A 329 18.04 10.11 54.42
C GLY A 329 19.42 9.82 53.83
N SER A 330 19.97 10.80 53.11
CA SER A 330 21.42 10.97 52.99
C SER A 330 21.96 11.63 54.27
N GLN A 331 22.73 10.88 55.08
CA GLN A 331 23.68 11.47 56.03
C GLN A 331 25.09 11.34 55.47
N SER A 332 25.76 12.50 55.45
CA SER A 332 27.13 12.76 55.04
C SER A 332 28.14 12.41 56.13
N LEU A 333 29.16 11.63 55.80
CA LEU A 333 30.48 11.55 56.44
C LEU A 333 31.43 11.12 55.30
N GLY A 334 32.51 11.79 54.90
CA GLY A 334 33.57 12.45 55.67
C GLY A 334 34.89 11.75 55.32
N MET A 335 35.87 12.50 54.80
CA MET A 335 37.33 12.26 54.62
C MET A 335 37.93 10.91 55.08
N GLU A 336 38.89 10.27 54.39
CA GLU A 336 40.26 10.74 54.09
C GLU A 336 41.00 9.72 53.18
N PRO A 337 42.08 10.08 52.45
CA PRO A 337 42.92 9.15 51.70
C PRO A 337 44.20 8.78 52.47
N ASN A 338 44.69 7.54 52.37
CA ASN A 338 46.11 7.30 52.64
C ASN A 338 46.73 6.15 51.85
N ARG A 339 47.99 6.44 51.48
CA ARG A 339 49.00 5.63 50.80
C ARG A 339 49.32 4.34 51.56
N ARG A 340 49.74 3.33 50.80
CA ARG A 340 51.09 2.74 50.91
C ARG A 340 51.48 2.07 49.61
#